data_AF-A0A3C0HFR1-F1
#
_entry.id   AF-A0A3C0HFR1-F1
#
_cell.length_a   1.000
_cell.length_b   1.000
_cell.length_c   1.000
_cell.angle_alpha   90.00
_cell.angle_beta   90.00
_cell.angle_gamma   90.00
#
_symmetry.space_group_name_H-M   'P 1'
#
loop_
_entity.id
_entity.type
_entity.pdbx_description
1 polymer ?
#
loop_
_entity_poly.entity_id
_entity_poly.type
_entity_poly.pdbx_seq_one_letter_code
_entity_poly.pdbx_strand_id
1 'polypeptide(L)'
;AVPHIRDRLLMMGVDVPIIGDFHYNGHTLLEAHPACAEALAKYRINPGNVGFGKKKDTQFAAIIEKALQFDKPVRIGANWGSLDQNLAAVLMDENAKRAEPWDAARVLREALVR
;
A
#
# COMPACT_ATOMS: atom_id res chain seq x y z
N ALA A 1 2.54 -17.68 -10.39
CA ALA A 1 2.66 -18.53 -9.19
C ALA A 1 1.41 -18.49 -8.31
N VAL A 2 0.95 -17.31 -7.88
CA VAL A 2 -0.17 -17.15 -6.92
C VAL A 2 -1.42 -17.99 -7.23
N PRO A 3 -1.94 -18.04 -8.47
CA PRO A 3 -3.12 -18.88 -8.77
C PRO A 3 -2.86 -20.36 -8.45
N HIS A 4 -1.71 -20.89 -8.87
CA HIS A 4 -1.33 -22.28 -8.57
C HIS A 4 -1.12 -22.53 -7.07
N ILE A 5 -0.68 -21.53 -6.30
CA ILE A 5 -0.56 -21.66 -4.84
C ILE A 5 -1.96 -21.79 -4.22
N ARG A 6 -2.90 -20.91 -4.61
CA ARG A 6 -4.30 -20.98 -4.18
C ARG A 6 -4.92 -22.34 -4.53
N ASP A 7 -4.78 -22.76 -5.79
CA ASP A 7 -5.40 -23.99 -6.28
C ASP A 7 -4.86 -25.22 -5.55
N ARG A 8 -3.55 -25.29 -5.29
CA ARG A 8 -2.96 -26.39 -4.51
C ARG A 8 -3.44 -26.41 -3.06
N LEU A 9 -3.58 -25.25 -2.41
CA LEU A 9 -4.14 -25.18 -1.05
C LEU A 9 -5.58 -25.70 -1.01
N LEU A 10 -6.40 -25.29 -1.98
CA LEU A 10 -7.78 -25.79 -2.12
C LEU A 10 -7.84 -27.30 -2.37
N MET A 11 -6.96 -27.85 -3.23
CA MET A 11 -6.85 -29.29 -3.46
C MET A 11 -6.48 -30.07 -2.20
N MET A 12 -5.78 -29.45 -1.25
CA MET A 12 -5.44 -30.03 0.05
C MET A 12 -6.57 -29.83 1.09
N GLY A 13 -7.70 -29.23 0.72
CA GLY A 13 -8.78 -28.88 1.63
C GLY A 13 -8.46 -27.70 2.55
N VAL A 14 -7.45 -26.91 2.23
CA VAL A 14 -7.03 -25.73 3.01
C VAL A 14 -7.60 -24.47 2.39
N ASP A 15 -8.76 -24.04 2.89
CA ASP A 15 -9.42 -22.80 2.49
C ASP A 15 -8.93 -21.63 3.36
N VAL A 16 -7.77 -21.06 2.99
CA VAL A 16 -7.14 -19.94 3.70
C VAL A 16 -7.02 -18.72 2.80
N PRO A 17 -7.39 -17.50 3.26
CA PRO A 17 -7.27 -16.30 2.44
C PRO A 17 -5.79 -15.92 2.23
N ILE A 18 -5.43 -15.67 0.97
CA ILE A 18 -4.08 -15.24 0.58
C ILE A 18 -4.07 -13.72 0.37
N ILE A 19 -3.15 -13.02 1.02
CA ILE A 19 -2.99 -11.56 0.92
C ILE A 19 -1.77 -11.24 0.05
N GLY A 20 -1.96 -10.45 -0.99
CA GLY A 20 -0.86 -9.96 -1.83
C GLY A 20 -0.23 -8.72 -1.21
N ASP A 21 1.08 -8.75 -0.97
CA ASP A 21 1.82 -7.62 -0.41
C ASP A 21 2.61 -6.88 -1.49
N PHE A 22 2.10 -5.71 -1.90
CA PHE A 22 2.62 -4.99 -3.06
C PHE A 22 3.47 -3.79 -2.65
N HIS A 23 4.68 -3.72 -3.23
CA HIS A 23 5.61 -2.59 -3.10
C HIS A 23 6.14 -2.22 -4.50
N TYR A 24 6.25 -0.92 -4.78
CA TYR A 24 6.78 -0.34 -6.02
C TYR A 24 6.00 -0.67 -7.30
N ASN A 25 5.96 -1.93 -7.72
CA ASN A 25 5.42 -2.38 -9.02
C ASN A 25 4.05 -3.05 -8.93
N GLY A 26 3.31 -2.89 -7.82
CA GLY A 26 2.01 -3.52 -7.61
C GLY A 26 1.00 -3.27 -8.73
N HIS A 27 0.94 -2.02 -9.20
CA HIS A 27 0.09 -1.60 -10.32
C HIS A 27 0.41 -2.38 -11.60
N THR A 28 1.69 -2.55 -11.94
CA THR A 28 2.11 -3.32 -13.11
C THR A 28 1.79 -4.80 -12.97
N LEU A 29 2.02 -5.39 -11.80
CA LEU A 29 1.77 -6.81 -11.56
C LEU A 29 0.28 -7.17 -11.63
N LEU A 30 -0.59 -6.33 -11.06
CA LEU A 30 -2.03 -6.55 -11.09
C LEU A 30 -2.62 -6.35 -12.49
N GLU A 31 -2.04 -5.45 -13.30
CA GLU A 31 -2.41 -5.28 -14.70
C GLU A 31 -1.95 -6.47 -15.57
N ALA A 32 -0.67 -6.83 -15.47
CA ALA A 32 -0.07 -7.88 -16.31
C ALA A 32 -0.53 -9.30 -15.95
N HIS A 33 -1.02 -9.51 -14.72
CA HIS A 33 -1.41 -10.82 -14.21
C HIS A 33 -2.80 -10.79 -13.56
N PRO A 34 -3.89 -10.66 -14.35
CA PRO A 34 -5.25 -10.59 -13.81
C PRO A 34 -5.64 -11.83 -13.00
N ALA A 35 -5.17 -13.02 -13.39
CA ALA A 35 -5.40 -14.24 -12.60
C ALA A 35 -4.78 -14.16 -11.19
N CYS A 36 -3.67 -13.44 -11.01
CA CYS A 36 -3.08 -13.18 -9.70
C CYS A 36 -3.99 -12.27 -8.87
N ALA A 37 -4.46 -11.17 -9.47
CA ALA A 37 -5.38 -10.23 -8.86
C ALA A 37 -6.65 -10.93 -8.35
N GLU A 38 -7.25 -11.76 -9.21
CA GLU A 38 -8.46 -12.53 -8.89
C GLU A 38 -8.22 -13.58 -7.80
N ALA A 39 -7.07 -14.28 -7.82
CA ALA A 39 -6.77 -15.36 -6.89
C ALA A 39 -6.50 -14.89 -5.45
N LEU A 40 -6.11 -13.63 -5.26
CA LEU A 40 -5.89 -13.07 -3.94
C LEU A 40 -7.22 -12.72 -3.26
N ALA A 41 -7.26 -12.90 -1.94
CA ALA A 41 -8.41 -12.53 -1.12
C ALA A 41 -8.36 -11.05 -0.69
N LYS A 42 -7.17 -10.43 -0.70
CA LYS A 42 -6.95 -9.05 -0.25
C LYS A 42 -5.66 -8.48 -0.84
N TYR A 43 -5.63 -7.18 -1.07
CA TYR A 43 -4.40 -6.46 -1.43
C TYR A 43 -3.87 -5.65 -0.24
N ARG A 44 -2.56 -5.68 -0.01
CA ARG A 44 -1.86 -4.73 0.87
C ARG A 44 -1.09 -3.75 -0.01
N ILE A 45 -1.34 -2.48 0.23
CA ILE A 45 -0.67 -1.35 -0.43
C ILE A 45 0.02 -0.48 0.63
N ASN A 46 1.21 0.02 0.32
CA ASN A 46 1.91 1.02 1.13
C ASN A 46 2.02 2.35 0.36
N PRO A 47 1.37 3.43 0.81
CA PRO A 47 1.41 4.72 0.11
C PRO A 47 2.83 5.32 0.00
N GLY A 48 3.76 4.91 0.87
CA GLY A 48 5.16 5.35 0.82
C GLY A 48 5.98 4.72 -0.30
N ASN A 49 5.56 3.57 -0.83
CA ASN A 49 6.33 2.79 -1.81
C ASN A 49 5.58 2.53 -3.12
N VAL A 50 4.46 3.20 -3.39
CA VAL A 50 3.69 3.04 -4.65
C VAL A 50 4.04 4.08 -5.71
N GLY A 51 5.26 4.64 -5.66
CA GLY A 51 5.74 5.64 -6.61
C GLY A 51 6.14 6.96 -5.96
N PHE A 52 6.78 7.83 -6.74
CA PHE A 52 7.29 9.12 -6.29
C PHE A 52 6.62 10.28 -7.05
N GLY A 53 6.37 11.39 -6.34
CA GLY A 53 5.75 12.59 -6.91
C GLY A 53 4.41 12.30 -7.59
N LYS A 54 4.18 12.88 -8.77
CA LYS A 54 2.91 12.74 -9.53
C LYS A 54 2.55 11.30 -9.92
N LYS A 55 3.52 10.37 -9.95
CA LYS A 55 3.27 8.96 -10.30
C LYS A 55 2.67 8.17 -9.13
N LYS A 56 2.84 8.65 -7.89
CA LYS A 56 2.32 7.99 -6.69
C LYS A 56 0.80 7.84 -6.77
N ASP A 57 0.10 8.94 -7.07
CA ASP A 57 -1.37 8.95 -7.09
C ASP A 57 -1.92 8.09 -8.23
N THR A 58 -1.31 8.16 -9.42
CA THR A 58 -1.76 7.35 -10.57
C THR A 58 -1.52 5.85 -10.35
N GLN A 59 -0.37 5.48 -9.78
CA GLN A 59 -0.06 4.08 -9.47
C GLN A 59 -0.93 3.54 -8.33
N PHE A 60 -1.19 4.36 -7.30
CA PHE A 60 -2.11 4.02 -6.23
C PHE A 60 -3.54 3.82 -6.77
N ALA A 61 -4.04 4.77 -7.57
CA ALA A 61 -5.36 4.70 -8.19
C ALA A 61 -5.53 3.44 -9.03
N ALA A 62 -4.54 3.10 -9.87
CA ALA A 62 -4.58 1.89 -10.69
C ALA A 62 -4.74 0.60 -9.85
N ILE A 63 -4.12 0.52 -8.67
CA ILE A 63 -4.30 -0.62 -7.78
C ILE A 63 -5.72 -0.63 -7.18
N ILE A 64 -6.24 0.52 -6.77
CA ILE A 64 -7.61 0.63 -6.22
C ILE A 64 -8.65 0.28 -7.30
N GLU A 65 -8.47 0.70 -8.54
CA GLU A 65 -9.33 0.33 -9.66
C GLU A 65 -9.37 -1.19 -9.86
N LYS A 66 -8.21 -1.88 -9.78
CA LYS A 66 -8.18 -3.34 -9.81
C LYS A 66 -8.86 -3.98 -8.61
N ALA A 67 -8.74 -3.38 -7.43
CA ALA A 67 -9.44 -3.87 -6.25
C ALA A 67 -10.96 -3.77 -6.42
N LEU A 68 -11.46 -2.66 -6.94
CA LEU A 68 -12.87 -2.48 -7.26
C LEU A 68 -13.33 -3.44 -8.36
N GLN A 69 -12.55 -3.60 -9.43
CA GLN A 69 -12.86 -4.51 -10.54
C GLN A 69 -13.05 -5.95 -10.07
N PHE A 70 -12.19 -6.42 -9.16
CA PHE A 70 -12.20 -7.80 -8.67
C PHE A 70 -12.89 -7.97 -7.31
N ASP A 71 -13.60 -6.94 -6.84
CA ASP A 71 -14.26 -6.89 -5.53
C ASP A 71 -13.36 -7.36 -4.37
N LYS A 72 -12.16 -6.78 -4.30
CA LYS A 72 -11.15 -7.14 -3.30
C LYS A 72 -11.04 -6.09 -2.20
N PRO A 73 -11.05 -6.49 -0.92
CA PRO A 73 -10.69 -5.59 0.16
C PRO A 73 -9.22 -5.15 0.01
N VAL A 74 -8.93 -3.94 0.51
CA VAL A 74 -7.59 -3.34 0.50
C VAL A 74 -7.17 -2.96 1.91
N ARG A 75 -5.93 -3.29 2.28
CA ARG A 75 -5.24 -2.70 3.43
C ARG A 75 -4.27 -1.63 2.95
N ILE A 76 -4.55 -0.38 3.30
CA ILE A 76 -3.59 0.72 3.18
C ILE A 76 -2.76 0.71 4.47
N GLY A 77 -1.50 0.28 4.36
CA GLY A 77 -0.61 0.08 5.50
C GLY A 77 0.66 0.91 5.38
N ALA A 78 0.63 2.12 5.92
CA ALA A 78 1.81 2.96 6.12
C ALA A 78 2.75 2.34 7.17
N ASN A 79 4.05 2.55 7.01
CA ASN A 79 5.04 2.10 7.97
C ASN A 79 6.15 3.15 8.14
N TRP A 80 6.83 3.11 9.29
CA TRP A 80 7.89 4.07 9.62
C TRP A 80 9.06 4.03 8.64
N GLY A 81 9.45 2.83 8.19
CA GLY A 81 10.61 2.63 7.32
C GLY A 81 10.46 3.18 5.90
N SER A 82 9.22 3.46 5.47
CA SER A 82 8.92 4.05 4.16
C SER A 82 8.02 5.27 4.30
N LEU A 83 8.21 6.05 5.35
CA LEU A 83 7.45 7.28 5.53
C LEU A 83 7.68 8.21 4.32
N ASP A 84 6.60 8.84 3.85
CA ASP A 84 6.67 9.80 2.76
C ASP A 84 7.51 11.01 3.20
N GLN A 85 8.68 11.16 2.58
CA GLN A 85 9.65 12.19 2.92
C GLN A 85 9.12 13.59 2.64
N ASN A 86 8.27 13.76 1.62
CA ASN A 86 7.67 15.07 1.33
C ASN A 86 6.66 15.44 2.41
N LEU A 87 5.84 14.49 2.85
CA LEU A 87 4.90 14.71 3.95
C LEU A 87 5.62 15.01 5.26
N ALA A 88 6.69 14.26 5.56
CA ALA A 88 7.51 14.51 6.74
C ALA A 88 8.13 15.91 6.72
N ALA A 89 8.66 16.36 5.57
CA ALA A 89 9.22 17.70 5.41
C ALA A 89 8.16 18.80 5.61
N VAL A 90 6.98 18.66 4.99
CA VAL A 90 5.86 19.60 5.17
C VAL A 90 5.47 19.70 6.65
N LEU A 91 5.37 18.57 7.36
CA LEU A 91 4.99 18.57 8.76
C LEU A 91 6.09 19.16 9.67
N MET A 92 7.36 19.02 9.30
CA MET A 92 8.47 19.71 9.99
C MET A 92 8.39 21.22 9.79
N ASP A 93 8.10 21.68 8.56
CA ASP A 93 7.93 23.11 8.25
C ASP A 93 6.70 23.71 8.97
N GLU A 94 5.59 22.96 9.05
CA GLU A 94 4.43 23.33 9.85
C GLU A 94 4.78 23.39 11.35
N ASN A 95 5.55 22.42 11.84
CA ASN A 95 5.96 22.36 13.23
C ASN A 95 6.85 23.55 13.64
N ALA A 96 7.75 23.99 12.75
CA ALA A 96 8.62 25.14 12.97
C ALA A 96 7.86 26.46 13.15
N LYS A 97 6.62 26.55 12.67
CA LYS A 97 5.74 27.73 12.81
C LYS A 97 4.88 27.70 14.08
N ARG A 98 4.93 26.63 14.89
CA ARG A 98 4.14 26.53 16.12
C ARG A 98 4.71 27.44 17.21
N ALA A 99 3.82 27.96 18.06
CA ALA A 99 4.22 28.68 19.26
C ALA A 99 5.09 27.80 20.19
N GLU A 100 4.76 26.52 20.29
CA GLU A 100 5.55 25.49 20.97
C GLU A 100 5.83 24.33 19.99
N PRO A 101 7.00 24.32 19.33
CA PRO A 101 7.37 23.25 18.42
C PRO A 101 7.46 21.90 19.13
N TRP A 102 6.94 20.87 18.48
CA TRP A 102 7.07 19.49 18.93
C TRP A 102 8.46 18.93 18.66
N ASP A 103 8.85 17.90 19.40
CA ASP A 103 10.02 17.10 19.06
C ASP A 103 9.86 16.38 17.71
N ALA A 104 10.98 16.06 17.07
CA ALA A 104 10.98 15.42 15.77
C ALA A 104 10.26 14.05 15.77
N ALA A 105 10.35 13.29 16.86
CA ALA A 105 9.71 11.99 16.95
C ALA A 105 8.18 12.10 16.94
N ARG A 106 7.63 13.16 17.55
CA ARG A 106 6.21 13.48 17.53
C ARG A 106 5.75 13.90 16.13
N VAL A 107 6.52 14.73 15.44
CA VAL A 107 6.21 15.13 14.05
C VAL A 107 6.18 13.91 13.12
N LEU A 108 7.15 13.01 13.25
CA LEU A 108 7.21 11.79 12.43
C LEU A 108 6.08 10.80 12.74
N ARG A 109 5.64 10.70 14.01
CA ARG A 109 4.43 9.93 14.35
C ARG A 109 3.18 10.53 13.73
N GLU A 110 3.07 11.86 13.72
CA GLU A 110 1.95 12.56 13.05
C GLU A 110 1.94 12.27 11.55
N ALA A 111 3.12 12.26 10.92
CA ALA A 111 3.30 11.97 9.50
C ALA A 111 2.86 10.55 9.09
N LEU A 112 2.79 9.60 10.02
CA LEU A 112 2.27 8.26 9.73
C LEU A 112 0.74 8.20 9.68
N VAL A 113 0.06 9.19 10.24
CA VAL A 113 -1.40 9.18 10.44
C VAL A 113 -2.12 10.14 9.49
N ARG A 114 -1.52 11.28 9.16
CA ARG A 114 -2.08 12.29 8.24
C ARG A 114 -2.00 11.88 6.78
#